data_AF-A0A6A0A947-F1
#
_entry.id   AF-A0A6A0A947-F1
#
_cell.length_a   1.000
_cell.length_b   1.000
_cell.length_c   1.000
_cell.angle_alpha   90.00
_cell.angle_beta   90.00
_cell.angle_gamma   90.00
#
_symmetry.space_group_name_H-M   'P 1'
#
loop_
_entity.id
_entity.type
_entity.pdbx_description
1 polymer ?
#
loop_
_entity_poly.entity_id
_entity_poly.type
_entity_poly.pdbx_seq_one_letter_code
_entity_poly.pdbx_strand_id
1 'polypeptide(L)'
;MKERYGLTDVRKAANRMNFNQAEEEYIDGDEVVGLGLLGKEGSGRLRIVATQSKLKLSAKNAKKARQSSYGGASTSGMQTSGLTTSLAFTPVQ
;
A
#
# COMPACT_ATOMS: atom_id res chain seq x y z
N MET A 1 -16.48 -16.70 3.42
CA MET A 1 -16.06 -15.90 4.61
C MET A 1 -14.78 -16.42 5.24
N LYS A 2 -14.69 -17.71 5.59
CA LYS A 2 -13.53 -18.31 6.27
C LYS A 2 -12.19 -18.05 5.58
N GLU A 3 -12.14 -18.18 4.25
CA GLU A 3 -10.89 -17.96 3.51
C GLU A 3 -10.37 -16.52 3.53
N ARG A 4 -11.21 -15.52 3.83
CA ARG A 4 -10.77 -14.11 3.92
C ARG A 4 -9.97 -13.85 5.19
N TYR A 5 -10.23 -14.63 6.24
CA TYR A 5 -9.60 -14.51 7.55
C TYR A 5 -8.59 -15.64 7.81
N GLY A 6 -8.42 -16.55 6.85
CA GLY A 6 -7.43 -17.60 6.93
C GLY A 6 -6.02 -17.04 6.85
N LEU A 7 -5.10 -17.61 7.65
CA LEU A 7 -3.68 -17.27 7.59
C LEU A 7 -3.07 -17.73 6.26
N THR A 8 -2.16 -16.92 5.73
CA THR A 8 -1.37 -17.26 4.54
C THR A 8 -0.38 -18.36 4.86
N ASP A 9 0.05 -19.12 3.85
CA ASP A 9 1.03 -20.20 4.04
C ASP A 9 2.39 -19.66 4.49
N VAL A 10 2.74 -18.46 4.04
CA VAL A 10 3.91 -17.71 4.55
C VAL A 10 3.79 -17.49 6.06
N ARG A 11 2.63 -17.00 6.54
CA ARG A 11 2.47 -16.76 7.98
C ARG A 11 2.48 -18.05 8.78
N LYS A 12 1.95 -19.14 8.23
CA LYS A 12 2.06 -20.47 8.86
C LYS A 12 3.52 -20.94 8.96
N ALA A 13 4.34 -20.70 7.94
CA ALA A 13 5.77 -21.01 8.00
C ALA A 13 6.51 -20.15 9.03
N ALA A 14 6.18 -18.86 9.14
CA ALA A 14 6.72 -17.98 10.18
C ALA A 14 6.41 -18.48 11.60
N ASN A 15 5.22 -19.03 11.79
CA ASN A 15 4.77 -19.53 13.10
C ASN A 15 5.34 -20.92 13.46
N ARG A 16 6.18 -21.51 12.61
CA ARG A 16 6.83 -22.79 12.87
C ARG A 16 8.26 -22.54 13.31
N MET A 17 8.64 -23.15 14.42
CA MET A 17 9.95 -22.99 15.06
C MET A 17 10.65 -24.34 15.18
N ASN A 18 11.96 -24.36 14.96
CA ASN A 18 12.77 -25.54 15.20
C ASN A 18 13.27 -25.53 16.64
N PHE A 19 13.03 -26.63 17.34
CA PHE A 19 13.51 -26.79 18.71
C PHE A 19 15.04 -26.84 18.75
N ASN A 20 15.63 -26.22 19.78
CA ASN A 20 17.08 -26.13 20.00
C ASN A 20 17.90 -25.52 18.84
N GLN A 21 17.27 -24.72 17.97
CA GLN A 21 17.97 -23.96 16.93
C GLN A 21 17.69 -22.48 17.13
N ALA A 22 18.73 -21.65 17.06
CA ALA A 22 18.56 -20.20 17.10
C ALA A 22 17.76 -19.76 15.88
N GLU A 23 16.80 -18.86 16.09
CA GLU A 23 15.94 -18.33 15.04
C GLU A 23 16.62 -17.19 14.29
N GLU A 24 16.13 -16.89 13.09
CA GLU A 24 16.55 -15.69 12.37
C GLU A 24 15.58 -14.58 12.76
N GLU A 25 16.13 -13.46 13.23
CA GLU A 25 15.37 -12.35 13.78
C GLU A 25 15.57 -11.11 12.91
N TYR A 26 14.49 -10.36 12.71
CA TYR A 26 14.51 -9.07 12.04
C TYR A 26 14.12 -7.98 13.04
N ILE A 27 14.86 -6.88 13.05
CA ILE A 27 14.58 -5.72 13.92
C ILE A 27 13.69 -4.76 13.13
N ASP A 28 12.47 -4.52 13.63
CA ASP A 28 11.54 -3.53 13.10
C ASP A 28 11.39 -2.37 14.09
N GLY A 29 12.17 -1.32 13.87
CA GLY A 29 12.27 -0.21 14.82
C GLY A 29 12.86 -0.66 16.15
N ASP A 30 12.04 -0.62 17.20
CA ASP A 30 12.42 -1.01 18.57
C ASP A 30 12.01 -2.45 18.92
N GLU A 31 11.29 -3.13 18.03
CA GLU A 31 10.81 -4.51 18.24
C GLU A 31 11.65 -5.53 17.48
N VAL A 32 11.81 -6.72 18.06
CA VAL A 32 12.48 -7.86 17.44
C VAL A 32 11.44 -8.88 16.99
N VAL A 33 11.42 -9.18 15.69
CA VAL A 33 10.46 -10.09 15.06
C VAL A 33 11.17 -11.36 14.60
N GLY A 34 10.81 -12.50 15.17
CA GLY A 34 11.30 -13.82 14.75
C GLY A 34 10.68 -14.28 13.42
N LEU A 35 11.52 -14.83 12.53
CA LEU A 35 11.11 -15.34 11.21
C LEU A 35 10.80 -16.85 11.22
N GLY A 36 11.14 -17.56 12.30
CA GLY A 36 10.92 -19.00 12.46
C GLY A 36 11.60 -19.83 11.37
N LEU A 37 10.82 -20.63 10.64
CA LEU A 37 11.32 -21.42 9.50
C LEU A 37 11.63 -20.58 8.25
N LEU A 38 11.15 -19.35 8.15
CA LEU A 38 11.46 -18.50 7.01
C LEU A 38 12.90 -18.00 7.12
N GLY A 39 13.62 -17.95 5.99
CA GLY A 39 15.00 -17.44 5.93
C GLY A 39 16.08 -18.49 6.23
N LYS A 40 15.76 -19.53 7.00
CA LYS A 40 16.70 -20.59 7.42
C LYS A 40 17.39 -21.34 6.28
N GLU A 41 16.67 -21.67 5.21
CA GLU A 41 17.19 -22.46 4.08
C GLU A 41 17.76 -21.60 2.93
N GLY A 42 18.30 -20.41 3.19
CA GLY A 42 18.76 -19.52 2.11
C GLY A 42 19.78 -18.45 2.48
N SER A 43 20.06 -17.59 1.50
CA SER A 43 21.06 -16.50 1.58
C SER A 43 20.56 -15.24 2.30
N GLY A 44 19.58 -15.37 3.20
CA GLY A 44 18.94 -14.24 3.89
C GLY A 44 18.02 -13.37 3.00
N ARG A 45 17.87 -13.69 1.72
CA ARG A 45 16.96 -12.99 0.79
C ARG A 45 15.80 -13.88 0.40
N LEU A 46 14.62 -13.59 0.93
CA LEU A 46 13.42 -14.34 0.64
C LEU A 46 12.59 -13.66 -0.46
N ARG A 47 12.37 -14.35 -1.59
CA ARG A 47 11.43 -13.92 -2.63
C ARG A 47 10.13 -14.69 -2.48
N ILE A 48 9.10 -14.01 -1.99
CA ILE A 48 7.74 -14.55 -1.87
C ILE A 48 6.87 -13.94 -2.96
N VAL A 49 6.13 -14.76 -3.69
CA VAL A 49 5.04 -14.27 -4.53
C VAL A 49 3.88 -13.87 -3.62
N ALA A 50 3.62 -12.56 -3.52
CA ALA A 50 2.52 -12.05 -2.71
C ALA A 50 1.19 -12.60 -3.24
N THR A 51 0.51 -13.42 -2.44
CA THR A 51 -0.86 -13.82 -2.74
C THR A 51 -1.78 -12.62 -2.57
N GLN A 52 -2.74 -12.42 -3.47
CA GLN A 52 -3.64 -11.29 -3.38
C GLN A 52 -4.42 -11.36 -2.06
N SER A 53 -4.27 -10.33 -1.23
CA SER A 53 -5.01 -10.24 0.02
C SER A 53 -6.51 -10.17 -0.30
N LYS A 54 -7.29 -11.10 0.26
CA LYS A 54 -8.75 -11.12 0.08
C LYS A 54 -9.45 -10.03 0.91
N LEU A 55 -8.68 -9.19 1.60
CA LEU A 55 -9.15 -8.05 2.38
C LEU A 55 -9.26 -6.83 1.46
N LYS A 56 -10.49 -6.59 0.99
CA LYS A 56 -10.81 -5.37 0.24
C LYS A 56 -11.06 -4.22 1.21
N LEU A 57 -10.74 -3.01 0.76
CA LEU A 57 -11.07 -1.78 1.46
C LEU A 57 -12.59 -1.69 1.71
N SER A 58 -12.98 -1.19 2.89
CA SER A 58 -14.39 -0.91 3.19
C SER A 58 -15.02 -0.06 2.08
N ALA A 59 -16.28 -0.32 1.74
CA ALA A 59 -16.98 0.38 0.66
C ALA A 59 -16.91 1.92 0.82
N LYS A 60 -16.99 2.42 2.05
CA LYS A 60 -16.87 3.85 2.37
C LYS A 60 -15.47 4.39 2.03
N ASN A 61 -14.43 3.68 2.43
CA ASN A 61 -13.05 4.07 2.19
C ASN A 61 -12.68 3.90 0.71
N ALA A 62 -13.21 2.89 0.03
CA ALA A 62 -13.05 2.70 -1.41
C ALA A 62 -13.70 3.83 -2.21
N LYS A 63 -14.90 4.28 -1.80
CA LYS A 63 -15.56 5.46 -2.39
C LYS A 63 -14.74 6.73 -2.16
N LYS A 64 -14.25 6.97 -0.93
CA LYS A 64 -13.41 8.13 -0.61
C LYS A 64 -12.10 8.12 -1.42
N ALA A 65 -11.43 6.97 -1.52
CA ALA A 65 -10.20 6.84 -2.30
C ALA A 65 -10.44 7.16 -3.79
N ARG A 66 -11.52 6.60 -4.38
CA ARG A 66 -11.92 6.92 -5.77
C ARG A 66 -12.28 8.39 -5.96
N GLN A 67 -13.01 9.00 -5.02
CA GLN A 67 -13.33 10.43 -5.10
C GLN A 67 -12.10 11.31 -4.97
N SER A 68 -11.11 10.91 -4.17
CA SER A 68 -9.85 11.64 -4.02
C SER A 68 -8.99 11.54 -5.28
N SER A 69 -8.99 10.40 -5.98
CA SER A 69 -8.27 10.24 -7.25
C SER A 69 -8.97 10.87 -8.45
N TYR A 70 -10.30 10.97 -8.46
CA TYR A 70 -11.04 11.73 -9.47
C TYR A 70 -11.13 13.25 -9.16
N GLY A 71 -10.80 13.67 -7.94
CA GLY A 71 -10.86 15.07 -7.48
C GLY A 71 -9.54 15.85 -7.60
N GLY A 72 -8.54 15.30 -8.28
CA GLY A 72 -7.19 15.87 -8.38
C GLY A 72 -6.97 16.89 -9.49
N ALA A 73 -8.00 17.41 -10.18
CA ALA A 73 -7.75 18.32 -11.31
C ALA A 73 -8.78 19.42 -11.62
N SER A 74 -9.97 19.55 -10.99
CA SER A 74 -10.90 20.56 -11.54
C SER A 74 -12.02 21.20 -10.71
N THR A 75 -12.22 21.00 -9.39
CA THR A 75 -13.45 21.55 -8.77
C THR A 75 -13.43 22.13 -7.36
N SER A 76 -12.28 22.36 -6.70
CA SER A 76 -12.31 23.06 -5.40
C SER A 76 -11.12 23.97 -5.14
N GLY A 77 -10.84 24.82 -6.12
CA GLY A 77 -9.82 25.86 -6.03
C GLY A 77 -10.07 26.92 -7.07
N MET A 78 -11.31 27.44 -7.10
CA MET A 78 -11.66 28.70 -7.73
C MET A 78 -10.93 29.83 -6.99
N GLN A 79 -9.60 29.85 -7.10
CA GLN A 79 -8.83 31.07 -7.10
C GLN A 79 -9.18 31.72 -8.44
N THR A 80 -10.20 32.54 -8.38
CA THR A 80 -10.49 33.61 -9.32
C THR A 80 -9.24 34.49 -9.44
N SER A 81 -8.23 34.04 -10.17
CA SER A 81 -7.11 34.88 -10.56
C SER A 81 -7.64 35.80 -11.66
N GLY A 82 -8.11 36.99 -11.25
CA GLY A 82 -8.59 38.08 -12.10
C GLY A 82 -7.51 38.71 -12.98
N LEU A 83 -6.68 37.89 -13.64
CA LEU A 83 -5.62 38.28 -14.55
C LEU A 83 -5.93 37.92 -16.01
N THR A 84 -7.12 37.40 -16.33
CA THR A 84 -7.53 37.17 -17.72
C THR A 84 -8.02 38.49 -18.35
N THR A 85 -7.13 39.47 -18.48
CA THR A 85 -7.39 40.67 -19.27
C THR A 85 -7.16 40.32 -20.74
N SER A 86 -8.20 40.14 -21.55
CA SER A 86 -8.06 40.06 -23.01
C SER A 86 -8.25 41.45 -23.62
N LEU A 87 -7.16 42.06 -24.09
CA LEU A 87 -7.20 43.26 -24.94
C LEU A 87 -7.44 42.82 -26.40
N ALA A 88 -8.45 43.41 -27.03
CA ALA A 88 -8.82 43.18 -28.41
C ALA A 88 -8.07 44.15 -29.35
N PHE A 89 -7.54 43.62 -30.46
CA PHE A 89 -7.00 44.42 -31.56
C PHE A 89 -7.83 44.17 -32.82
N THR A 90 -8.50 45.20 -33.33
CA THR A 90 -9.08 45.22 -34.67
C THR A 90 -8.16 46.02 -35.59
N PRO A 91 -7.60 45.46 -36.67
CA PRO A 91 -6.76 46.23 -37.57
C PRO A 91 -7.58 47.23 -38.37
N VAL A 92 -7.13 48.48 -38.37
CA VAL A 92 -7.59 49.56 -39.25
C VAL A 92 -6.63 49.64 -40.43
N GLN A 93 -7.23 49.67 -41.63
CA GLN A 93 -6.67 49.82 -42.99
C GLN A 93 -6.18 48.55 -43.68
#